data_AF-A0A4Y8ZME9-F1
#
_entry.id   AF-A0A4Y8ZME9-F1
#
_cell.length_a   1.000
_cell.length_b   1.000
_cell.length_c   1.000
_cell.angle_alpha   90.00
_cell.angle_beta   90.00
_cell.angle_gamma   90.00
#
_symmetry.space_group_name_H-M   'P 1'
#
loop_
_entity.id
_entity.type
_entity.pdbx_description
1 polymer ?
#
loop_
_entity_poly.entity_id
_entity_poly.type
_entity_poly.pdbx_seq_one_letter_code
_entity_poly.pdbx_strand_id
1 'polypeptide(L)'
;MTRAIAARLVMTPGQAQPYKLVIEHDDMTVTEQAVASCREGEALLRAALAHKAEPRPRHDPWNPPLIGRDAAKAEAQPRPLQGA
;
A
#
# COMPACT_ATOMS: atom_id res chain seq x y z
N MET A 1 23.41 -1.57 6.16
CA MET A 1 22.55 -1.61 4.96
C MET A 1 21.78 -0.31 4.97
N THR A 2 22.07 0.56 4.00
CA THR A 2 21.38 1.85 3.83
C THR A 2 19.93 1.59 3.44
N ARG A 3 18.98 2.28 4.08
CA ARG A 3 17.55 2.06 3.90
C ARG A 3 16.94 3.21 3.10
N ALA A 4 16.13 2.88 2.09
CA ALA A 4 15.28 3.86 1.43
C ALA A 4 14.21 4.41 2.41
N ILE A 5 14.15 5.72 2.55
CA ILE A 5 13.18 6.44 3.40
C ILE A 5 12.09 7.13 2.58
N ALA A 6 12.41 7.49 1.33
CA ALA A 6 11.46 8.06 0.37
C ALA A 6 11.87 7.68 -1.05
N ALA A 7 10.90 7.63 -1.96
CA ALA A 7 11.16 7.47 -3.38
C ALA A 7 10.08 8.18 -4.19
N ARG A 8 10.47 8.77 -5.32
CA ARG A 8 9.56 9.44 -6.26
C ARG A 8 9.94 9.15 -7.70
N LEU A 9 8.92 9.01 -8.55
CA LEU A 9 9.09 8.91 -9.98
C LEU A 9 8.88 10.29 -10.62
N VAL A 10 9.85 10.74 -11.42
CA VAL A 10 9.85 12.05 -12.07
C VAL A 10 9.82 11.84 -13.58
N MET A 11 8.97 12.56 -14.29
CA MET A 11 8.98 12.57 -15.76
C MET A 11 10.07 13.52 -16.27
N THR A 12 10.90 13.03 -17.20
CA THR A 12 11.99 13.76 -17.84
C THR A 12 11.78 13.77 -19.36
N PRO A 13 11.00 14.72 -19.89
CA PRO A 13 10.65 14.74 -21.31
C PRO A 13 11.88 14.94 -22.20
N GLY A 14 11.87 14.32 -23.39
CA GLY A 14 12.93 14.46 -24.39
C GLY A 14 14.14 13.54 -24.21
N GLN A 15 14.15 12.70 -23.18
CA GLN A 15 15.16 11.64 -22.99
C GLN A 15 14.66 10.31 -23.58
N ALA A 16 15.59 9.43 -23.97
CA ALA A 16 15.26 8.08 -24.45
C ALA A 16 14.50 7.26 -23.39
N GLN A 17 14.77 7.53 -22.12
CA GLN A 17 13.99 7.04 -20.98
C GLN A 17 13.27 8.24 -20.35
N PRO A 18 11.95 8.38 -20.59
CA PRO A 18 11.22 9.61 -20.25
C PRO A 18 10.89 9.73 -18.75
N TYR A 19 11.41 8.83 -17.92
CA TYR A 19 11.20 8.82 -16.48
C TYR A 19 12.50 8.58 -15.72
N LYS A 20 12.54 9.08 -14.49
CA LYS A 20 13.64 8.92 -13.55
C LYS A 20 13.10 8.60 -12.17
N LEU A 21 13.49 7.48 -11.60
CA LEU A 21 13.25 7.13 -10.20
C LEU A 21 14.33 7.78 -9.33
N VAL A 22 13.91 8.52 -8.31
CA VAL A 22 14.77 9.14 -7.31
C VAL A 22 14.45 8.49 -5.97
N ILE A 23 15.46 7.96 -5.29
CA ILE A 23 15.34 7.29 -3.99
C ILE A 23 16.24 8.02 -3.00
N GLU A 24 15.65 8.40 -1.87
CA GLU A 24 16.32 9.05 -0.75
C GLU A 24 16.56 8.00 0.34
N HIS A 25 17.76 8.01 0.89
CA HIS A 25 18.22 7.05 1.88
C HIS A 25 18.41 7.66 3.27
N ASP A 26 18.41 6.83 4.30
CA ASP A 26 18.56 7.23 5.70
C ASP A 26 19.94 7.85 6.03
N ASP A 27 20.95 7.55 5.23
CA ASP A 27 22.29 8.15 5.30
C ASP A 27 22.41 9.49 4.56
N MET A 28 21.27 10.09 4.16
CA MET A 28 21.16 11.31 3.37
C MET A 28 21.69 11.18 1.93
N THR A 29 21.99 9.96 1.46
CA THR A 29 22.33 9.76 0.05
C THR A 29 21.09 9.74 -0.83
N VAL A 30 21.27 10.08 -2.10
CA VAL A 30 20.21 10.06 -3.12
C VAL A 30 20.70 9.25 -4.31
N THR A 31 19.90 8.27 -4.72
CA THR A 31 20.16 7.48 -5.93
C THR A 31 19.15 7.79 -7.01
N GLU A 32 19.63 7.98 -8.23
CA GLU A 32 18.80 8.24 -9.40
C GLU A 32 18.92 7.11 -10.43
N GLN A 33 17.80 6.68 -10.99
CA GLN A 33 17.75 5.63 -12.00
C GLN A 33 16.80 6.03 -13.12
N ALA A 34 17.29 6.07 -14.36
CA ALA A 34 16.43 6.24 -15.52
C ALA A 34 15.56 4.98 -15.70
N VAL A 35 14.29 5.17 -16.07
CA VAL A 35 13.34 4.08 -16.33
C VAL A 35 12.52 4.38 -17.59
N ALA A 36 12.19 3.34 -18.35
CA ALA A 36 11.55 3.51 -19.65
C ALA A 36 10.05 3.83 -19.52
N SER A 37 9.43 3.46 -18.40
CA SER A 37 7.97 3.61 -18.21
C SER A 37 7.58 3.88 -16.76
N CYS A 38 6.38 4.47 -16.57
CA CYS A 38 5.77 4.61 -15.25
C CYS A 38 5.63 3.28 -14.51
N ARG A 39 5.23 2.22 -15.22
CA ARG A 39 4.97 0.90 -14.62
C ARG A 39 6.25 0.26 -14.08
N GLU A 40 7.34 0.36 -14.84
CA GLU A 40 8.66 -0.09 -14.40
C GLU A 40 9.15 0.72 -13.19
N GLY A 41 9.03 2.06 -13.27
CA GLY A 41 9.40 2.95 -12.18
C GLY A 41 8.61 2.68 -10.90
N GLU A 42 7.31 2.40 -10.99
CA GLU A 42 6.46 2.05 -9.85
C GLU A 42 6.87 0.71 -9.21
N ALA A 43 7.19 -0.30 -10.02
CA ALA A 43 7.65 -1.59 -9.51
C ALA A 43 8.96 -1.44 -8.71
N LEU A 44 9.91 -0.68 -9.24
CA LEU A 44 11.17 -0.38 -8.57
C LEU A 44 10.98 0.48 -7.32
N LEU A 45 10.12 1.49 -7.38
CA LEU A 45 9.74 2.32 -6.24
C LEU A 45 9.17 1.47 -5.10
N ARG A 46 8.24 0.56 -5.41
CA ARG A 46 7.64 -0.36 -4.44
C ARG A 46 8.70 -1.30 -3.86
N ALA A 47 9.59 -1.84 -4.68
CA ALA A 47 10.67 -2.72 -4.22
C ALA A 47 11.65 -1.99 -3.29
N ALA A 48 12.04 -0.75 -3.63
CA ALA A 48 12.94 0.06 -2.83
C ALA A 48 12.34 0.42 -1.46
N LEU A 49 11.05 0.76 -1.43
CA LEU A 49 10.34 1.13 -0.20
C LEU A 49 9.79 -0.06 0.60
N ALA A 50 9.85 -1.29 0.07
CA ALA A 50 9.30 -2.49 0.69
C ALA A 50 10.13 -2.99 1.89
N HIS A 51 10.28 -2.14 2.91
CA HIS A 51 10.34 -2.63 4.28
C HIS A 51 8.92 -2.99 4.73
N LYS A 52 8.58 -4.28 4.64
CA LYS A 52 7.42 -4.93 5.28
C LYS A 52 6.15 -4.07 5.32
N ALA A 53 5.61 -3.72 4.16
CA ALA A 53 4.17 -3.58 4.09
C ALA A 53 3.62 -5.01 4.19
N GLU A 54 3.36 -5.48 5.42
CA GLU A 54 2.38 -6.56 5.58
C GLU A 54 1.16 -6.17 4.74
N PRO A 55 0.58 -7.11 3.95
CA PRO A 55 -0.58 -6.81 3.14
C PRO A 55 -1.70 -6.38 4.08
N ARG A 56 -1.87 -5.07 4.27
CA ARG A 56 -3.06 -4.53 4.92
C ARG A 56 -4.22 -4.95 4.03
N PRO A 57 -5.24 -5.65 4.56
CA PRO A 57 -6.42 -5.95 3.77
C PRO A 57 -6.96 -4.64 3.21
N ARG A 58 -7.10 -4.58 1.88
CA ARG A 58 -7.80 -3.48 1.20
C ARG A 58 -9.22 -3.44 1.76
N HIS A 59 -9.47 -2.54 2.70
CA HIS A 59 -10.82 -2.13 3.02
C HIS A 59 -11.22 -1.12 1.94
N ASP A 60 -11.56 -1.62 0.74
CA ASP A 60 -12.13 -0.79 -0.31
C ASP A 60 -13.48 -0.25 0.19
N PRO A 61 -13.70 1.07 0.31
CA PRO A 61 -14.96 1.63 0.79
C PRO A 61 -16.16 1.28 -0.10
N TRP A 62 -15.90 0.91 -1.35
CA TRP A 62 -16.90 0.56 -2.36
C TRP A 62 -17.07 -0.95 -2.59
N ASN A 63 -16.30 -1.79 -1.89
CA ASN A 63 -16.46 -3.23 -1.93
C ASN A 63 -16.54 -3.75 -0.49
N PRO A 64 -17.72 -3.68 0.15
CA PRO A 64 -17.88 -4.23 1.48
C PRO A 64 -17.53 -5.72 1.43
N PRO A 65 -16.81 -6.26 2.45
CA PRO A 65 -16.58 -7.69 2.51
C PRO A 65 -17.95 -8.37 2.45
N LEU A 66 -18.09 -9.35 1.56
CA LEU A 66 -19.21 -10.27 1.60
C LEU A 66 -19.11 -11.00 2.95
N ILE A 67 -19.70 -10.43 4.00
CA ILE A 67 -19.96 -11.12 5.24
C ILE A 67 -20.83 -12.29 4.82
N GLY A 68 -20.23 -13.48 4.91
CA GLY A 68 -20.88 -14.74 4.60
C GLY A 68 -22.26 -14.77 5.23
N ARG A 69 -23.20 -15.24 4.44
CA ARG A 69 -24.66 -15.24 4.63
C ARG A 69 -25.12 -16.19 5.77
N ASP A 70 -24.28 -16.39 6.78
CA ASP A 70 -24.48 -17.35 7.88
C ASP A 70 -24.33 -16.74 9.28
N ALA A 71 -23.99 -15.44 9.41
CA ALA A 71 -23.85 -14.77 10.72
C ALA A 71 -25.18 -14.26 11.33
N ALA A 72 -26.34 -14.64 10.78
CA ALA A 72 -27.65 -14.14 11.20
C ALA A 72 -28.42 -15.09 12.13
N LYS A 73 -27.72 -15.88 12.95
CA LYS A 73 -28.38 -16.76 13.93
C LYS A 73 -27.59 -16.90 15.23
N ALA A 74 -27.25 -15.77 15.85
CA ALA A 74 -26.93 -15.73 17.28
C ALA A 74 -28.11 -15.06 18.00
N GLU A 75 -28.85 -15.92 18.69
CA GLU A 75 -30.04 -15.66 19.49
C GLU A 75 -30.04 -14.33 20.25
N ALA A 76 -31.08 -13.53 20.01
CA ALA A 76 -31.63 -12.67 21.05
C ALA A 76 -32.37 -13.56 22.05
N GLN A 77 -31.69 -13.98 23.11
CA GLN A 77 -32.37 -14.45 24.34
C GLN A 77 -32.73 -13.22 25.18
N PRO A 78 -34.00 -12.84 25.31
CA PRO A 78 -34.38 -11.84 26.31
C PRO A 78 -34.23 -12.44 27.71
N ARG A 79 -33.46 -11.78 28.58
CA ARG A 79 -33.43 -12.13 30.01
C ARG A 79 -34.84 -11.94 30.59
N PRO A 80 -35.35 -12.85 31.43
CA PRO A 80 -36.56 -12.57 32.18
C PRO A 80 -36.30 -11.43 33.16
N LEU A 81 -37.13 -10.39 33.11
CA LEU A 81 -37.24 -9.40 34.18
C LEU A 81 -37.75 -10.14 35.42
N GLN A 82 -36.90 -10.33 36.42
CA GLN A 82 -37.34 -10.71 37.76
C GLN A 82 -38.09 -9.52 38.35
N GLY A 83 -39.36 -9.72 38.66
CA GLY A 83 -40.22 -8.70 39.26
C GLY A 83 -39.88 -8.40 40.72
N ALA A 84 -40.30 -7.21 41.14
CA ALA A 84 -40.80 -6.89 42.47
C ALA A 84 -41.74 -5.69 42.33
#